data_AF-A0AA97HPX8-F1
#
_entry.id   AF-A0AA97HPX8-F1
#
_cell.length_a   1.000
_cell.length_b   1.000
_cell.length_c   1.000
_cell.angle_alpha   90.00
_cell.angle_beta   90.00
_cell.angle_gamma   90.00
#
_symmetry.space_group_name_H-M   'P 1'
#
loop_
_entity.id
_entity.type
_entity.pdbx_description
1 polymer ?
#
loop_
_entity_poly.entity_id
_entity_poly.type
_entity_poly.pdbx_seq_one_letter_code
_entity_poly.pdbx_strand_id
1 'polypeptide(L)'
;MKKTTTTKVLSWSIGLFISLIYAIPVLIYVSHFKDAPISNRPEDWASLGDYLNGLISSLMSLVNLIAIIWLGFKVHGLETEREEKMYKLETEREERLQAITLRPLCTIYSSDYVNKIKVTVKNLGVGPAKTRKIIIENLHEPLHARKRVKDLVQLLPPLPEGMLWRDYTINGFLYLPAGEQIDLIWLEGDEKNYAFSAFRDQIRKILSNVAVRIEYADIFDNEMEPIQEVLDIFSREY
;
A
#
# COMPACT_ATOMS: atom_id res chain seq x y z
N MET A 1 12.89 17.79 -19.63
CA MET A 1 13.72 17.12 -20.66
C MET A 1 14.79 18.06 -21.29
N LYS A 2 15.55 18.83 -20.48
CA LYS A 2 16.56 19.82 -20.95
C LYS A 2 17.97 19.67 -20.32
N LYS A 3 18.20 18.65 -19.47
CA LYS A 3 19.47 18.52 -18.72
C LYS A 3 20.65 17.96 -19.55
N THR A 4 20.38 17.23 -20.64
CA THR A 4 21.43 16.50 -21.38
C THR A 4 22.27 17.38 -22.31
N THR A 5 21.73 18.50 -22.79
CA THR A 5 22.46 19.43 -23.66
C THR A 5 23.46 20.27 -22.87
N THR A 6 23.07 20.72 -21.67
CA THR A 6 23.91 21.54 -20.79
C THR A 6 25.15 20.79 -20.30
N THR A 7 25.02 19.49 -19.99
CA THR A 7 26.15 18.66 -19.55
C THR A 7 27.17 18.40 -20.66
N LYS A 8 26.73 18.29 -21.92
CA LYS A 8 27.63 18.12 -23.07
C LYS A 8 28.37 19.42 -23.37
N VAL A 9 27.68 20.56 -23.42
CA VAL A 9 28.34 21.86 -23.65
C VAL A 9 29.38 22.15 -22.56
N LEU A 10 29.08 21.80 -21.31
CA LEU A 10 30.01 21.93 -20.18
C LEU A 10 31.24 21.01 -20.31
N SER A 11 31.09 19.78 -20.83
CA SER A 11 32.24 18.90 -21.03
C SER A 11 33.17 19.38 -22.15
N TRP A 12 32.62 19.94 -23.24
CA TRP A 12 33.43 20.49 -24.34
C TRP A 12 34.18 21.76 -23.92
N SER A 13 33.56 22.63 -23.11
CA SER A 13 34.21 23.85 -22.63
C SER A 13 35.36 23.54 -21.65
N ILE A 14 35.22 22.53 -20.79
CA ILE A 14 36.29 22.07 -19.89
C ILE A 14 37.47 21.51 -20.70
N GLY A 15 37.21 20.68 -21.72
CA GLY A 15 38.26 20.13 -22.58
C GLY A 15 39.05 21.23 -23.33
N LEU A 16 38.35 22.25 -23.83
CA LEU A 16 38.96 23.39 -24.51
C LEU A 16 39.80 24.24 -23.55
N PHE A 17 39.31 24.47 -22.32
CA PHE A 17 40.05 25.20 -21.29
C PHE A 17 41.34 24.49 -20.87
N ILE A 18 41.29 23.17 -20.69
CA ILE A 18 42.47 22.35 -20.38
C ILE A 18 43.49 22.42 -21.53
N SER A 19 43.03 22.32 -22.79
CA SER A 19 43.90 22.44 -23.96
C SER A 19 44.60 23.81 -24.04
N LEU A 20 43.87 24.90 -23.78
CA LEU A 20 44.43 26.25 -23.73
C LEU A 20 45.48 26.42 -22.63
N ILE A 21 45.25 25.86 -21.45
CA ILE A 21 46.20 25.86 -20.34
C ILE A 21 47.55 25.25 -20.74
N TYR A 22 47.54 24.19 -21.55
CA TYR A 22 48.78 23.55 -22.04
C TYR A 22 49.40 24.29 -23.23
N ALA A 23 48.60 24.90 -24.10
CA ALA A 23 49.10 25.60 -25.28
C ALA A 23 49.77 26.95 -24.95
N ILE A 24 49.24 27.70 -23.97
CA ILE A 24 49.71 29.05 -23.65
C ILE A 24 51.21 29.11 -23.27
N PRO A 25 51.74 28.27 -22.38
CA PRO A 25 53.17 28.31 -22.02
C PRO A 25 54.10 27.99 -23.18
N VAL A 26 53.70 27.03 -24.03
CA VAL A 26 54.44 26.66 -25.25
C VAL A 26 54.46 27.83 -26.23
N LEU A 27 53.32 28.49 -26.42
CA LEU A 27 53.21 29.66 -27.31
C LEU A 27 54.02 30.86 -26.79
N ILE A 28 54.01 31.12 -25.48
CA ILE A 28 54.83 32.18 -24.87
C ILE A 28 56.32 31.88 -25.05
N TYR A 29 56.74 30.64 -24.83
CA TYR A 29 58.14 30.22 -25.01
C TYR A 29 58.58 30.37 -26.48
N VAL A 30 57.81 29.81 -27.42
CA VAL A 30 58.10 29.92 -28.86
C VAL A 30 58.14 31.38 -29.30
N SER A 31 57.23 32.22 -28.79
CA SER A 31 57.22 33.64 -29.14
C SER A 31 58.45 34.39 -28.64
N HIS A 32 58.98 34.04 -27.46
CA HIS A 32 60.14 34.70 -26.87
C HIS A 32 61.47 34.24 -27.52
N PHE A 33 61.53 33.01 -28.03
CA PHE A 33 62.74 32.41 -28.61
C PHE A 33 62.68 32.25 -30.14
N LYS A 34 61.72 32.90 -30.81
CA LYS A 34 61.48 32.79 -32.27
C LYS A 34 62.70 33.11 -33.14
N ASP A 35 63.60 33.96 -32.66
CA ASP A 35 64.77 34.45 -33.41
C ASP A 35 66.03 33.61 -33.12
N ALA A 36 65.95 32.62 -32.23
CA ALA A 36 67.05 31.71 -31.94
C ALA A 36 67.13 30.57 -32.97
N PRO A 37 68.33 30.12 -33.40
CA PRO A 37 68.47 28.97 -34.27
C PRO A 37 67.99 27.70 -33.54
N ILE A 38 67.21 26.88 -34.24
CA ILE A 38 66.71 25.61 -33.72
C ILE A 38 67.91 24.66 -33.53
N SER A 39 68.16 24.23 -32.29
CA SER A 39 69.24 23.27 -32.02
C SER A 39 68.83 21.85 -32.39
N ASN A 40 69.74 21.12 -33.03
CA ASN A 40 69.62 19.69 -33.28
C ASN A 40 70.20 18.83 -32.14
N ARG A 41 70.79 19.46 -31.10
CA ARG A 41 71.35 18.75 -29.94
C ARG A 41 70.27 18.64 -28.86
N PRO A 42 69.86 17.43 -28.45
CA PRO A 42 68.85 17.24 -27.40
C PRO A 42 69.21 17.90 -26.07
N GLU A 43 70.50 18.04 -25.77
CA GLU A 43 71.05 18.67 -24.56
C GLU A 43 70.56 20.12 -24.39
N ASP A 44 70.45 20.87 -25.49
CA ASP A 44 70.02 22.28 -25.47
C ASP A 44 68.52 22.43 -25.15
N TRP A 45 67.74 21.35 -25.32
CA TRP A 45 66.30 21.30 -25.06
C TRP A 45 65.94 20.88 -23.63
N ALA A 46 66.92 20.41 -22.84
CA ALA A 46 66.68 19.87 -21.49
C ALA A 46 66.00 20.90 -20.57
N SER A 47 66.47 22.14 -20.58
CA SER A 47 65.93 23.23 -19.75
C SER A 47 64.47 23.59 -20.08
N LEU A 48 64.08 23.53 -21.36
CA LEU A 48 62.69 23.67 -21.79
C LEU A 48 61.85 22.49 -21.27
N GLY A 49 62.38 21.28 -21.40
CA GLY A 49 61.75 20.07 -20.87
C GLY A 49 61.44 20.20 -19.38
N ASP A 50 62.40 20.66 -18.59
CA ASP A 50 62.24 20.86 -17.15
C ASP A 50 61.20 21.95 -16.82
N TYR A 51 61.21 23.07 -17.54
CA TYR A 51 60.22 24.14 -17.38
C TYR A 51 58.80 23.67 -17.71
N LEU A 52 58.62 23.00 -18.85
CA LEU A 52 57.32 22.45 -19.25
C LEU A 52 56.85 21.38 -18.26
N ASN A 53 57.74 20.50 -17.80
CA ASN A 53 57.39 19.47 -16.83
C ASN A 53 56.96 20.06 -15.47
N GLY A 54 57.65 21.10 -14.98
CA GLY A 54 57.27 21.81 -13.76
C GLY A 54 55.90 22.50 -13.86
N LEU A 55 55.60 23.10 -15.01
CA LEU A 55 54.29 23.69 -15.26
C LEU A 55 53.20 22.61 -15.41
N ILE A 56 53.43 21.57 -16.21
CA ILE A 56 52.47 20.49 -16.46
C ILE A 56 52.12 19.80 -15.14
N SER A 57 53.11 19.46 -14.31
CA SER A 57 52.88 18.81 -13.02
C SER A 57 52.05 19.68 -12.07
N SER A 58 52.36 20.98 -11.99
CA SER A 58 51.58 21.95 -11.20
C SER A 58 50.14 22.05 -11.68
N LEU A 59 49.93 22.13 -13.00
CA LEU A 59 48.59 22.17 -13.61
C LEU A 59 47.81 20.87 -13.41
N MET A 60 48.47 19.72 -13.52
CA MET A 60 47.87 18.41 -13.27
C MET A 60 47.38 18.28 -11.83
N SER A 61 48.12 18.82 -10.86
CA SER A 61 47.69 18.82 -9.46
C SER A 61 46.38 19.61 -9.25
N LEU A 62 46.23 20.74 -9.94
CA LEU A 62 45.05 21.58 -9.89
C LEU A 62 43.85 20.91 -10.59
N VAL A 63 44.07 20.31 -11.76
CA VAL A 63 43.04 19.54 -12.47
C VAL A 63 42.56 18.36 -11.62
N ASN A 64 43.48 17.64 -10.96
CA ASN A 64 43.13 16.53 -10.09
C ASN A 64 42.26 16.99 -8.90
N LEU A 65 42.62 18.12 -8.27
CA LEU A 65 41.82 18.69 -7.19
C LEU A 65 40.39 19.04 -7.64
N ILE A 66 40.25 19.71 -8.80
CA ILE A 66 38.94 20.04 -9.37
C ILE A 66 38.15 18.76 -9.68
N ALA A 67 38.80 17.75 -10.24
CA ALA A 67 38.16 16.48 -10.56
C ALA A 67 37.64 15.78 -9.30
N ILE A 68 38.43 15.75 -8.21
CA ILE A 68 38.03 15.17 -6.93
C ILE A 68 36.82 15.92 -6.35
N ILE A 69 36.86 17.25 -6.34
CA ILE A 69 35.73 18.07 -5.84
C ILE A 69 34.46 17.80 -6.66
N TRP A 70 34.57 17.78 -7.98
CA TRP A 70 33.45 17.49 -8.87
C TRP A 70 32.88 16.08 -8.66
N LEU A 71 33.75 15.08 -8.51
CA LEU A 71 33.34 13.71 -8.18
C LEU A 71 32.63 13.67 -6.83
N GLY A 72 33.16 14.35 -5.81
CA GLY A 72 32.55 14.44 -4.48
C GLY A 72 31.12 14.99 -4.54
N PHE A 73 30.90 16.11 -5.21
CA PHE A 73 29.55 16.67 -5.39
C PHE A 73 28.61 15.72 -6.16
N LYS A 74 29.14 15.05 -7.19
CA LYS A 74 28.35 14.11 -7.99
C LYS A 74 27.95 12.88 -7.18
N VAL A 75 28.88 12.34 -6.38
CA VAL A 75 28.64 11.20 -5.49
C VAL A 75 27.63 11.59 -4.42
N HIS A 76 27.82 12.73 -3.76
CA HIS A 76 26.90 13.20 -2.73
C HIS A 76 25.46 13.37 -3.26
N GLY A 77 25.29 13.93 -4.46
CA GLY A 77 23.97 14.05 -5.07
C GLY A 77 23.32 12.70 -5.43
N LEU A 78 24.11 11.68 -5.74
CA LEU A 78 23.62 10.32 -5.98
C LEU A 78 23.26 9.60 -4.68
N GLU A 79 24.04 9.83 -3.63
CA GLU A 79 23.78 9.30 -2.29
C GLU A 79 22.47 9.84 -1.73
N THR A 80 22.25 11.17 -1.79
CA THR A 80 21.00 11.77 -1.30
C THR A 80 19.77 11.27 -2.06
N GLU A 81 19.85 11.16 -3.40
CA GLU A 81 18.76 10.58 -4.19
C GLU A 81 18.48 9.13 -3.81
N ARG A 82 19.52 8.35 -3.50
CA ARG A 82 19.39 6.97 -3.04
C ARG A 82 18.75 6.91 -1.65
N GLU A 83 19.17 7.77 -0.73
CA GLU A 83 18.60 7.87 0.62
C GLU A 83 17.11 8.21 0.58
N GLU A 84 16.71 9.22 -0.21
CA GLU A 84 15.31 9.59 -0.38
C GLU A 84 14.46 8.43 -0.94
N LYS A 85 15.01 7.67 -1.90
CA LYS A 85 14.34 6.49 -2.45
C LYS A 85 14.19 5.38 -1.42
N MET A 86 15.25 5.10 -0.66
CA MET A 86 15.23 4.08 0.38
C MET A 86 14.22 4.41 1.46
N TYR A 87 14.20 5.66 1.92
CA TYR A 87 13.22 6.14 2.90
C TYR A 87 11.79 5.92 2.42
N LYS A 88 11.47 6.30 1.17
CA LYS A 88 10.12 6.07 0.59
C LYS A 88 9.76 4.60 0.53
N LEU A 89 10.67 3.75 0.09
CA LEU A 89 10.45 2.30 0.03
C LEU A 89 10.21 1.68 1.41
N GLU A 90 10.94 2.16 2.42
CA GLU A 90 10.78 1.70 3.80
C GLU A 90 9.43 2.10 4.37
N THR A 91 9.01 3.36 4.20
CA THR A 91 7.68 3.82 4.61
C THR A 91 6.56 3.05 3.91
N GLU A 92 6.63 2.87 2.58
CA GLU A 92 5.64 2.08 1.83
C GLU A 92 5.57 0.62 2.31
N ARG A 93 6.73 0.04 2.66
CA ARG A 93 6.80 -1.32 3.20
C ARG A 93 6.14 -1.39 4.57
N GLU A 94 6.40 -0.42 5.45
CA GLU A 94 5.79 -0.36 6.79
C GLU A 94 4.28 -0.23 6.71
N GLU A 95 3.76 0.68 5.89
CA GLU A 95 2.32 0.84 5.65
C GLU A 95 1.70 -0.46 5.16
N ARG A 96 2.35 -1.14 4.21
CA ARG A 96 1.89 -2.42 3.69
C ARG A 96 1.90 -3.53 4.75
N LEU A 97 2.93 -3.58 5.59
CA LEU A 97 3.03 -4.56 6.68
C LEU A 97 1.95 -4.32 7.73
N GLN A 98 1.66 -3.06 8.08
CA GLN A 98 0.57 -2.71 8.98
C GLN A 98 -0.78 -3.14 8.41
N ALA A 99 -1.05 -2.87 7.13
CA ALA A 99 -2.27 -3.29 6.45
C ALA A 99 -2.44 -4.83 6.42
N ILE A 100 -1.34 -5.59 6.26
CA ILE A 100 -1.39 -7.06 6.31
C ILE A 100 -1.60 -7.58 7.73
N THR A 101 -1.00 -6.92 8.73
CA THR A 101 -1.08 -7.35 10.14
C THR A 101 -2.46 -7.09 10.74
N LEU A 102 -3.10 -5.99 10.34
CA LEU A 102 -4.42 -5.57 10.82
C LEU A 102 -5.55 -6.09 9.93
N ARG A 103 -5.50 -7.37 9.53
CA ARG A 103 -6.56 -7.97 8.73
C ARG A 103 -7.74 -8.40 9.60
N PRO A 104 -8.97 -7.95 9.31
CA PRO A 104 -10.17 -8.52 9.88
C PRO A 104 -10.42 -9.92 9.31
N LEU A 105 -11.11 -10.76 10.09
CA LEU A 105 -11.56 -12.08 9.67
C LEU A 105 -12.98 -12.27 10.20
N CYS A 106 -13.97 -11.89 9.39
CA CYS A 106 -15.36 -11.99 9.80
C CYS A 106 -15.87 -13.42 9.58
N THR A 107 -16.78 -13.88 10.42
CA THR A 107 -17.45 -15.18 10.27
C THR A 107 -18.88 -15.06 10.77
N ILE A 108 -19.81 -15.71 10.07
CA ILE A 108 -21.23 -15.76 10.44
C ILE A 108 -21.42 -16.98 11.35
N TYR A 109 -22.04 -16.77 12.49
CA TYR A 109 -22.40 -17.81 13.44
C TYR A 109 -23.91 -17.84 13.63
N SER A 110 -24.45 -19.04 13.66
CA SER A 110 -25.86 -19.29 13.91
C SER A 110 -26.01 -20.11 15.17
N SER A 111 -26.88 -19.68 16.07
CA SER A 111 -27.24 -20.37 17.30
C SER A 111 -28.72 -20.68 17.29
N ASP A 112 -29.06 -21.96 17.38
CA ASP A 112 -30.42 -22.44 17.43
C ASP A 112 -30.65 -23.25 18.72
N TYR A 113 -31.50 -22.72 19.60
CA TYR A 113 -31.86 -23.31 20.89
C TYR A 113 -33.37 -23.19 21.11
N VAL A 114 -33.91 -23.98 22.05
CA VAL A 114 -35.34 -23.96 22.40
C VAL A 114 -35.78 -22.56 22.83
N ASN A 115 -34.96 -21.84 23.60
CA ASN A 115 -35.30 -20.52 24.11
C ASN A 115 -34.67 -19.36 23.30
N LYS A 116 -33.89 -19.65 22.24
CA LYS A 116 -33.10 -18.63 21.55
C LYS A 116 -32.83 -18.95 20.08
N ILE A 117 -33.05 -17.98 19.21
CA ILE A 117 -32.53 -17.95 17.83
C ILE A 117 -31.60 -16.76 17.71
N LYS A 118 -30.38 -16.99 17.22
CA LYS A 118 -29.39 -15.92 17.06
C LYS A 118 -28.59 -16.12 15.79
N VAL A 119 -28.40 -15.06 15.02
CA VAL A 119 -27.46 -15.00 13.90
C VAL A 119 -26.54 -13.83 14.14
N THR A 120 -25.23 -14.08 14.18
CA THR A 120 -24.22 -13.11 14.59
C THR A 120 -23.06 -13.09 13.62
N VAL A 121 -22.46 -11.92 13.42
CA VAL A 121 -21.19 -11.78 12.71
C VAL A 121 -20.12 -11.50 13.75
N LYS A 122 -19.06 -12.29 13.76
CA LYS A 122 -17.93 -12.11 14.67
C LYS A 122 -16.66 -11.83 13.89
N ASN A 123 -15.87 -10.89 14.37
CA ASN A 123 -14.55 -10.63 13.82
C ASN A 123 -13.51 -11.37 14.65
N LEU A 124 -12.94 -12.43 14.07
CA LEU A 124 -11.87 -13.24 14.65
C LEU A 124 -10.47 -12.71 14.27
N GLY A 125 -10.41 -11.67 13.43
CA GLY A 125 -9.17 -11.05 12.99
C GLY A 125 -8.61 -10.06 14.00
N VAL A 126 -7.47 -9.46 13.64
CA VAL A 126 -6.72 -8.52 14.49
C VAL A 126 -7.08 -7.06 14.19
N GLY A 127 -7.49 -6.77 12.95
CA GLY A 127 -8.00 -5.45 12.56
C GLY A 127 -9.53 -5.37 12.66
N PRO A 128 -10.10 -4.16 12.80
CA PRO A 128 -11.54 -4.00 12.78
C PRO A 128 -12.06 -4.13 11.34
N ALA A 129 -13.29 -4.63 11.20
CA ALA A 129 -13.95 -4.79 9.92
C ALA A 129 -14.95 -3.66 9.69
N LYS A 130 -14.98 -3.13 8.48
CA LYS A 130 -15.95 -2.15 8.02
C LYS A 130 -16.87 -2.81 7.00
N THR A 131 -18.11 -3.10 7.40
CA THR A 131 -19.10 -3.68 6.48
C THR A 131 -19.46 -2.66 5.41
N ARG A 132 -19.40 -3.10 4.15
CA ARG A 132 -19.81 -2.33 2.96
C ARG A 132 -21.25 -2.63 2.59
N LYS A 133 -21.59 -3.93 2.65
CA LYS A 133 -22.87 -4.42 2.15
C LYS A 133 -23.23 -5.72 2.82
N ILE A 134 -24.48 -5.79 3.25
CA ILE A 134 -25.12 -7.04 3.66
C ILE A 134 -26.14 -7.38 2.58
N ILE A 135 -26.05 -8.59 2.06
CA ILE A 135 -26.94 -9.14 1.05
C ILE A 135 -27.59 -10.37 1.65
N ILE A 136 -28.90 -10.35 1.78
CA ILE A 136 -29.67 -11.46 2.30
C ILE A 136 -30.58 -11.92 1.17
N GLU A 137 -30.52 -13.21 0.86
CA GLU A 137 -31.28 -13.84 -0.21
C GLU A 137 -32.13 -14.99 0.34
N ASN A 138 -33.41 -15.00 -0.01
CA ASN A 138 -34.26 -16.17 0.21
C ASN A 138 -34.01 -17.19 -0.92
N LEU A 139 -33.47 -18.34 -0.56
CA LEU A 139 -33.11 -19.43 -1.46
C LEU A 139 -34.32 -20.23 -1.96
N HIS A 140 -35.48 -20.09 -1.32
CA HIS A 140 -36.73 -20.73 -1.77
C HIS A 140 -37.21 -20.15 -3.12
N GLU A 141 -36.83 -18.91 -3.43
CA GLU A 141 -37.19 -18.28 -4.70
C GLU A 141 -36.18 -18.64 -5.81
N PRO A 142 -36.65 -18.87 -7.06
CA PRO A 142 -35.76 -19.09 -8.20
C PRO A 142 -34.85 -17.88 -8.41
N LEU A 143 -33.63 -18.10 -8.90
CA LEU A 143 -32.54 -17.11 -8.94
C LEU A 143 -32.96 -15.72 -9.48
N HIS A 144 -33.81 -15.70 -10.50
CA HIS A 144 -34.30 -14.47 -11.14
C HIS A 144 -35.36 -13.70 -10.33
N ALA A 145 -35.99 -14.34 -9.35
CA ALA A 145 -37.01 -13.77 -8.48
C ALA A 145 -36.49 -13.45 -7.07
N ARG A 146 -35.30 -13.93 -6.68
CA ARG A 146 -34.74 -13.78 -5.34
C ARG A 146 -34.71 -12.33 -4.91
N LYS A 147 -35.57 -11.98 -3.95
CA LYS A 147 -35.56 -10.66 -3.33
C LYS A 147 -34.30 -10.51 -2.47
N ARG A 148 -33.47 -9.52 -2.81
CA ARG A 148 -32.31 -9.10 -2.01
C ARG A 148 -32.75 -8.07 -0.99
N VAL A 149 -32.61 -8.39 0.29
CA VAL A 149 -32.88 -7.45 1.38
C VAL A 149 -31.60 -7.10 2.13
N LYS A 150 -31.65 -5.99 2.89
CA LYS A 150 -30.48 -5.43 3.62
C LYS A 150 -30.43 -5.83 5.09
N ASP A 151 -31.53 -6.35 5.64
CA ASP A 151 -31.62 -6.83 7.01
C ASP A 151 -32.49 -8.09 7.06
N LEU A 152 -32.23 -8.95 8.05
CA LEU A 152 -32.94 -10.22 8.20
C LEU A 152 -34.39 -9.99 8.61
N VAL A 153 -34.66 -8.95 9.40
CA VAL A 153 -35.98 -8.64 9.95
C VAL A 153 -37.01 -8.40 8.84
N GLN A 154 -36.61 -7.83 7.69
CA GLN A 154 -37.47 -7.66 6.52
C GLN A 154 -38.02 -8.97 5.92
N LEU A 155 -37.40 -10.12 6.18
CA LEU A 155 -37.91 -11.43 5.74
C LEU A 155 -38.78 -12.12 6.80
N LEU A 156 -38.76 -11.63 8.04
CA LEU A 156 -39.41 -12.28 9.17
C LEU A 156 -40.84 -11.73 9.37
N PRO A 157 -41.77 -12.55 9.88
CA PRO A 157 -43.10 -12.09 10.27
C PRO A 157 -43.01 -11.05 11.39
N PRO A 158 -44.01 -10.17 11.54
CA PRO A 158 -44.06 -9.22 12.65
C PRO A 158 -44.12 -9.97 13.98
N LEU A 159 -43.48 -9.41 15.01
CA LEU A 159 -43.49 -9.98 16.35
C LEU A 159 -44.92 -10.04 16.92
N PRO A 160 -45.31 -11.14 17.59
CA PRO A 160 -46.54 -11.22 18.36
C PRO A 160 -46.59 -10.18 19.48
N GLU A 161 -47.79 -9.80 19.91
CA GLU A 161 -47.98 -8.83 20.99
C GLU A 161 -47.29 -9.29 22.29
N GLY A 162 -46.49 -8.40 22.89
CA GLY A 162 -45.70 -8.69 24.08
C GLY A 162 -44.33 -9.34 23.82
N MET A 163 -43.94 -9.60 22.57
CA MET A 163 -42.61 -10.10 22.20
C MET A 163 -41.72 -8.99 21.66
N LEU A 164 -40.43 -9.03 21.99
CA LEU A 164 -39.43 -8.06 21.53
C LEU A 164 -38.17 -8.79 21.04
N TRP A 165 -37.53 -8.24 20.00
CA TRP A 165 -36.17 -8.62 19.66
C TRP A 165 -35.24 -8.22 20.80
N ARG A 166 -34.33 -9.10 21.21
CA ARG A 166 -33.26 -8.76 22.16
C ARG A 166 -32.31 -7.75 21.52
N ASP A 167 -31.91 -8.05 20.29
CA ASP A 167 -31.05 -7.21 19.47
C ASP A 167 -31.27 -7.53 17.98
N TYR A 168 -31.09 -6.53 17.12
CA TYR A 168 -31.17 -6.69 15.68
C TYR A 168 -30.50 -5.53 14.95
N THR A 169 -29.89 -5.84 13.81
CA THR A 169 -29.19 -4.82 12.99
C THR A 169 -30.08 -4.35 11.84
N ILE A 170 -30.22 -3.03 11.68
CA ILE A 170 -30.86 -2.38 10.52
C ILE A 170 -29.80 -1.63 9.71
N ASN A 171 -29.88 -1.69 8.37
CA ASN A 171 -29.11 -0.85 7.44
C ASN A 171 -27.59 -1.07 7.35
N GLY A 172 -27.06 -2.19 7.83
CA GLY A 172 -25.90 -2.87 7.23
C GLY A 172 -24.52 -2.18 7.23
N PHE A 173 -24.37 -0.99 7.78
CA PHE A 173 -23.05 -0.39 8.04
C PHE A 173 -22.63 -0.69 9.47
N LEU A 174 -21.72 -1.65 9.61
CA LEU A 174 -21.21 -2.11 10.88
C LEU A 174 -19.71 -1.90 10.89
N TYR A 175 -19.24 -1.15 11.89
CA TYR A 175 -17.85 -1.26 12.32
C TYR A 175 -17.81 -2.38 13.36
N LEU A 176 -17.02 -3.40 13.08
CA LEU A 176 -16.87 -4.56 13.94
C LEU A 176 -15.43 -4.64 14.44
N PRO A 177 -15.16 -4.19 15.67
CA PRO A 177 -13.83 -4.26 16.27
C PRO A 177 -13.27 -5.68 16.32
N ALA A 178 -11.95 -5.79 16.48
CA ALA A 178 -11.28 -7.07 16.59
C ALA A 178 -11.75 -7.84 17.84
N GLY A 179 -12.12 -9.11 17.66
CA GLY A 179 -12.65 -9.96 18.73
C GLY A 179 -14.12 -9.73 19.09
N GLU A 180 -14.73 -8.66 18.59
CA GLU A 180 -16.13 -8.34 18.86
C GLU A 180 -17.11 -9.06 17.92
N GLN A 181 -18.38 -9.02 18.29
CA GLN A 181 -19.47 -9.58 17.51
C GLN A 181 -20.64 -8.60 17.43
N ILE A 182 -21.42 -8.74 16.38
CA ILE A 182 -22.68 -8.02 16.18
C ILE A 182 -23.79 -8.99 15.82
N ASP A 183 -24.96 -8.75 16.38
CA ASP A 183 -26.11 -9.62 16.22
C ASP A 183 -26.95 -9.11 15.06
N LEU A 184 -27.06 -9.92 14.00
CA LEU A 184 -27.95 -9.61 12.89
C LEU A 184 -29.41 -9.75 13.34
N ILE A 185 -29.68 -10.82 14.09
CA ILE A 185 -30.92 -11.04 14.83
C ILE A 185 -30.64 -11.79 16.13
N TRP A 186 -31.38 -11.44 17.18
CA TRP A 186 -31.43 -12.18 18.44
C TRP A 186 -32.86 -12.19 18.96
N LEU A 187 -33.49 -13.36 18.90
CA LEU A 187 -34.76 -13.66 19.55
C LEU A 187 -34.51 -14.53 20.79
N GLU A 188 -35.10 -14.16 21.91
CA GLU A 188 -35.04 -14.93 23.15
C GLU A 188 -36.39 -14.86 23.88
N GLY A 189 -36.79 -15.96 24.51
CA GLY A 189 -38.06 -16.04 25.23
C GLY A 189 -38.17 -17.29 26.09
N ASP A 190 -39.32 -17.42 26.76
CA ASP A 190 -39.61 -18.56 27.61
C ASP A 190 -40.05 -19.77 26.76
N GLU A 191 -39.36 -20.90 26.91
CA GLU A 191 -39.66 -22.17 26.25
C GLU A 191 -41.08 -22.68 26.58
N LYS A 192 -41.60 -22.34 27.76
CA LYS A 192 -42.93 -22.76 28.21
C LYS A 192 -44.05 -21.93 27.58
N ASN A 193 -43.72 -20.79 26.98
CA ASN A 193 -44.69 -19.97 26.28
C ASN A 193 -44.96 -20.56 24.89
N TYR A 194 -46.15 -21.12 24.71
CA TYR A 194 -46.58 -21.71 23.44
C TYR A 194 -46.51 -20.72 22.27
N ALA A 195 -46.88 -19.45 22.50
CA ALA A 195 -46.82 -18.42 21.45
C ALA A 195 -45.38 -18.14 21.00
N PHE A 196 -44.43 -18.16 21.94
CA PHE A 196 -43.01 -18.03 21.63
C PHE A 196 -42.50 -19.21 20.81
N SER A 197 -42.78 -20.44 21.26
CA SER A 197 -42.35 -21.66 20.57
C SER A 197 -42.89 -21.73 19.14
N ALA A 198 -44.18 -21.45 18.94
CA ALA A 198 -44.80 -21.42 17.61
C ALA A 198 -44.18 -20.35 16.69
N PHE A 199 -43.94 -19.14 17.21
CA PHE A 199 -43.34 -18.06 16.43
C PHE A 199 -41.85 -18.33 16.11
N ARG A 200 -41.10 -18.88 17.07
CA ARG A 200 -39.72 -19.34 16.89
C ARG A 200 -39.64 -20.37 15.76
N ASP A 201 -40.51 -21.37 15.74
CA ASP A 201 -40.51 -22.41 14.71
C ASP A 201 -40.89 -21.87 13.32
N GLN A 202 -41.78 -20.87 13.27
CA GLN A 202 -42.04 -20.13 12.04
C GLN A 202 -40.79 -19.40 11.54
N ILE A 203 -40.03 -18.74 12.43
CA ILE A 203 -38.77 -18.09 12.08
C ILE A 203 -37.73 -19.11 11.59
N ARG A 204 -37.59 -20.27 12.26
CA ARG A 204 -36.66 -21.33 11.84
C ARG A 204 -36.89 -21.76 10.40
N LYS A 205 -38.15 -22.00 10.04
CA LYS A 205 -38.54 -22.41 8.68
C LYS A 205 -38.20 -21.36 7.62
N ILE A 206 -38.29 -20.08 7.98
CA ILE A 206 -37.90 -18.98 7.08
C ILE A 206 -36.38 -18.94 6.97
N LEU A 207 -35.67 -18.89 8.11
CA LEU A 207 -34.21 -18.78 8.16
C LEU A 207 -33.51 -19.97 7.51
N SER A 208 -34.03 -21.19 7.61
CA SER A 208 -33.44 -22.39 7.00
C SER A 208 -33.24 -22.27 5.49
N ASN A 209 -33.97 -21.35 4.84
CA ASN A 209 -33.89 -21.09 3.41
C ASN A 209 -33.23 -19.74 3.10
N VAL A 210 -32.45 -19.16 4.00
CA VAL A 210 -31.81 -17.86 3.82
C VAL A 210 -30.30 -18.01 3.69
N ALA A 211 -29.73 -17.31 2.71
CA ALA A 211 -28.29 -17.09 2.62
C ALA A 211 -27.97 -15.65 3.03
N VAL A 212 -26.96 -15.49 3.88
CA VAL A 212 -26.43 -14.19 4.30
C VAL A 212 -25.03 -14.05 3.71
N ARG A 213 -24.83 -12.98 2.94
CA ARG A 213 -23.53 -12.60 2.38
C ARG A 213 -23.14 -11.22 2.85
N ILE A 214 -21.89 -11.07 3.29
CA ILE A 214 -21.37 -9.82 3.84
C ILE A 214 -20.08 -9.47 3.11
N GLU A 215 -20.10 -8.29 2.49
CA GLU A 215 -18.94 -7.65 1.87
C GLU A 215 -18.39 -6.62 2.86
N TYR A 216 -17.09 -6.70 3.14
CA TYR A 216 -16.43 -5.88 4.15
C TYR A 216 -15.00 -5.54 3.72
N ALA A 217 -14.44 -4.53 4.39
CA ALA A 217 -13.08 -4.05 4.18
C ALA A 217 -12.36 -3.86 5.53
N ASP A 218 -11.04 -3.70 5.51
CA ASP A 218 -10.30 -3.20 6.66
C ASP A 218 -10.44 -1.67 6.83
N ILE A 219 -9.70 -1.11 7.79
CA ILE A 219 -9.63 0.33 8.07
C ILE A 219 -8.97 1.15 6.96
N PHE A 220 -8.19 0.50 6.11
CA PHE A 220 -7.50 1.11 4.97
C PHE A 220 -8.34 0.98 3.69
N ASP A 221 -9.61 0.58 3.83
CA ASP A 221 -10.56 0.36 2.75
C ASP A 221 -10.13 -0.74 1.74
N ASN A 222 -9.20 -1.63 2.12
CA ASN A 222 -8.87 -2.81 1.30
C ASN A 222 -10.02 -3.82 1.37
N GLU A 223 -10.50 -4.25 0.20
CA GLU A 223 -11.58 -5.23 0.11
C GLU A 223 -11.13 -6.61 0.59
N MET A 224 -11.98 -7.25 1.39
CA MET A 224 -11.78 -8.61 1.87
C MET A 224 -12.64 -9.59 1.07
N GLU A 225 -12.28 -10.87 1.13
CA GLU A 225 -13.13 -11.91 0.57
C GLU A 225 -14.51 -11.88 1.26
N PRO A 226 -15.61 -11.76 0.49
CA PRO A 226 -16.94 -11.76 1.06
C PRO A 226 -17.21 -13.06 1.80
N ILE A 227 -17.80 -12.95 2.99
CA ILE A 227 -18.24 -14.13 3.73
C ILE A 227 -19.67 -14.43 3.34
N GLN A 228 -19.99 -15.70 3.21
CA GLN A 228 -21.33 -16.15 2.86
C GLN A 228 -21.65 -17.42 3.63
N GLU A 229 -22.81 -17.44 4.27
CA GLU A 229 -23.30 -18.60 4.99
C GLU A 229 -24.77 -18.84 4.68
N VAL A 230 -25.12 -20.10 4.45
CA VAL A 230 -26.52 -20.55 4.35
C VAL A 230 -26.96 -20.94 5.76
N LEU A 231 -28.10 -20.43 6.22
CA LEU A 231 -28.57 -20.65 7.58
C LEU A 231 -29.32 -22.00 7.72
N ASP A 232 -28.83 -23.05 7.07
CA ASP A 232 -29.44 -24.38 7.00
C ASP A 232 -29.54 -25.08 8.37
N ILE A 233 -28.72 -24.67 9.34
CA ILE A 233 -28.76 -25.18 10.71
C ILE A 233 -30.16 -25.08 11.35
N PHE A 234 -30.98 -24.10 10.94
CA PHE A 234 -32.35 -23.93 11.42
C PHE A 234 -33.35 -24.93 10.80
N SER A 235 -32.93 -25.78 9.85
CA SER A 235 -33.75 -26.86 9.30
C SER A 235 -33.83 -28.10 10.21
N ARG A 236 -33.02 -28.14 11.29
CA ARG A 236 -32.98 -29.29 12.19
C ARG A 236 -34.30 -29.41 12.94
N GLU A 237 -35.01 -30.52 12.72
CA GLU A 237 -36.15 -30.90 13.54
C GLU A 237 -35.64 -31.34 14.92
N TYR A 238 -36.15 -30.72 15.99
CA TYR A 238 -35.94 -31.09 17.38
C TYR A 238 -37.23 -31.67 17.97
#